data_AF-A0A8T0YXD0-F1
#
_entry.id   AF-A0A8T0YXD0-F1
#
_cell.length_a   1.000
_cell.length_b   1.000
_cell.length_c   1.000
_cell.angle_alpha   90.00
_cell.angle_beta   90.00
_cell.angle_gamma   90.00
#
_symmetry.space_group_name_H-M   'P 1'
#
loop_
_entity.id
_entity.type
_entity.pdbx_description
1 polymer ?
#
loop_
_entity_poly.entity_id
_entity_poly.type
_entity_poly.pdbx_seq_one_letter_code
_entity_poly.pdbx_strand_id
1 'polypeptide(L)'
;MQFKARLHLVDSNKSDIAWNRWLHSMLRETVTLQVYEYGLTITKGQDLETFTAACIVPPDTDRAGATAERSLLEVVDRLRERWEQTFQGEAIVWRMWANHLTCSLNRSTWEAAIAQPPPEHIACLLRASQSHLERHLETLNHSAELALNCVNAAIADFRLLRNDMERRLDAIESNLSGRKSIVEAFIRNALPPRNVADPLQRMKNAEDVDHQE
;
A
#
# COMPACT_ATOMS: atom_id res chain seq x y z
N MET A 1 -20.67 20.38 31.50
CA MET A 1 -22.14 20.27 31.61
C MET A 1 -22.52 20.18 33.07
N GLN A 2 -23.67 20.73 33.48
CA GLN A 2 -24.11 20.70 34.89
C GLN A 2 -25.63 20.60 34.99
N PHE A 3 -26.12 19.85 35.98
CA PHE A 3 -27.55 19.78 36.26
C PHE A 3 -27.99 20.95 37.15
N LYS A 4 -29.17 21.49 36.87
CA LYS A 4 -29.86 22.49 37.69
C LYS A 4 -31.24 21.97 38.06
N ALA A 5 -31.52 21.91 39.37
CA ALA A 5 -32.80 21.48 39.91
C ALA A 5 -33.26 22.47 40.97
N ARG A 6 -34.56 22.84 40.97
CA ARG A 6 -35.14 23.79 41.94
C ARG A 6 -34.29 25.05 42.16
N LEU A 7 -33.83 25.67 41.07
CA LEU A 7 -32.93 26.85 41.03
C LEU A 7 -31.49 26.65 41.55
N HIS A 8 -31.14 25.48 42.07
CA HIS A 8 -29.78 25.18 42.54
C HIS A 8 -28.98 24.36 41.53
N LEU A 9 -27.70 24.70 41.40
CA LEU A 9 -26.74 23.91 40.63
C LEU A 9 -26.36 22.65 41.42
N VAL A 10 -26.32 21.52 40.73
CA VAL A 10 -25.94 20.23 41.28
C VAL A 10 -24.42 20.10 41.18
N ASP A 11 -23.79 19.75 42.30
CA ASP A 11 -22.36 19.42 42.31
C ASP A 11 -22.10 18.18 41.46
N SER A 12 -21.14 18.29 40.54
CA SER A 12 -20.73 17.23 39.62
C SER A 12 -19.80 16.22 40.28
N ASN A 13 -19.17 16.56 41.42
CA ASN A 13 -18.18 15.72 42.11
C ASN A 13 -18.80 14.77 43.15
N LYS A 14 -20.07 14.40 42.98
CA LYS A 14 -20.76 13.47 43.88
C LYS A 14 -20.28 12.03 43.68
N SER A 15 -20.15 11.29 44.78
CA SER A 15 -20.00 9.82 44.74
C SER A 15 -21.22 9.14 44.10
N ASP A 16 -21.04 7.93 43.57
CA ASP A 16 -22.12 7.14 42.93
C ASP A 16 -23.33 6.93 43.86
N ILE A 17 -23.08 6.70 45.15
CA ILE A 17 -24.14 6.54 46.15
C ILE A 17 -24.94 7.84 46.31
N ALA A 18 -24.26 8.99 46.28
CA ALA A 18 -24.89 10.30 46.35
C ALA A 18 -25.66 10.64 45.06
N TRP A 19 -25.17 10.19 43.89
CA TRP A 19 -25.89 10.30 42.63
C TRP A 19 -27.17 9.48 42.62
N ASN A 20 -27.13 8.21 43.02
CA ASN A 20 -28.31 7.35 43.08
C ASN A 20 -29.38 7.91 44.02
N ARG A 21 -28.98 8.38 45.20
CA ARG A 21 -29.91 9.04 46.13
C ARG A 21 -30.54 10.30 45.54
N TRP A 22 -29.74 11.11 44.85
CA TRP A 22 -30.22 12.32 44.20
C TRP A 22 -31.19 12.02 43.04
N LEU A 23 -30.90 11.00 42.21
CA LEU A 23 -31.80 10.55 41.15
C LEU A 23 -33.16 10.08 41.69
N HIS A 24 -33.18 9.29 42.77
CA HIS A 24 -34.42 8.89 43.44
C HIS A 24 -35.20 10.09 44.00
N SER A 25 -34.50 11.11 44.50
CA SER A 25 -35.11 12.36 44.97
C SER A 25 -35.70 13.21 43.84
N MET A 26 -35.24 13.05 42.61
CA MET A 26 -35.63 13.87 41.45
C MET A 26 -36.56 13.13 40.48
N LEU A 27 -37.03 11.93 40.83
CA LEU A 27 -37.73 10.98 39.93
C LEU A 27 -39.06 11.48 39.34
N ARG A 28 -39.53 12.66 39.76
CA ARG A 28 -40.73 13.34 39.25
C ARG A 28 -40.54 14.85 39.09
N GLU A 29 -39.29 15.31 39.09
CA GLU A 29 -38.95 16.72 38.98
C GLU A 29 -38.31 17.04 37.64
N THR A 30 -38.57 18.24 37.13
CA THR A 30 -37.90 18.73 35.94
C THR A 30 -36.50 19.21 36.30
N VAL A 31 -35.49 18.51 35.81
CA VAL A 31 -34.09 18.90 35.92
C VAL A 31 -33.64 19.50 34.58
N THR A 32 -32.96 20.64 34.62
CA THR A 32 -32.35 21.26 33.45
C THR A 32 -30.89 20.83 33.33
N LEU A 33 -30.48 20.36 32.15
CA LEU A 33 -29.06 20.16 31.81
C LEU A 33 -28.52 21.44 31.17
N GLN A 34 -27.51 22.04 31.79
CA GLN A 34 -26.80 23.19 31.25
C GLN A 34 -25.50 22.72 30.57
N VAL A 35 -25.42 22.91 29.26
CA VAL A 35 -24.22 22.64 28.47
C VAL A 35 -23.53 23.97 28.24
N TYR A 36 -22.34 24.12 28.83
CA TYR A 36 -21.53 25.31 28.70
C TYR A 36 -20.52 25.10 27.57
N GLU A 37 -20.44 26.06 26.65
CA GLU A 37 -19.57 26.02 25.47
C GLU A 37 -18.10 25.82 25.83
N TYR A 38 -17.63 26.48 26.90
CA TYR A 38 -16.23 26.46 27.35
C TYR A 38 -16.03 25.74 28.70
N GLY A 39 -16.99 24.91 29.11
CA GLY A 39 -16.91 24.15 30.35
C GLY A 39 -17.33 24.93 31.61
N LEU A 40 -17.09 24.32 32.77
CA LEU A 40 -17.55 24.81 34.08
C LEU A 40 -16.52 25.66 34.83
N THR A 41 -15.28 25.73 34.32
CA THR A 41 -14.17 26.42 34.97
C THR A 41 -14.25 27.93 34.82
N ILE A 42 -14.89 28.42 33.75
CA ILE A 42 -15.11 29.84 33.51
C ILE A 42 -16.36 30.28 34.27
N THR A 43 -16.16 30.81 35.47
CA THR A 43 -17.26 31.16 36.40
C THR A 43 -17.55 32.66 36.46
N LYS A 44 -16.57 33.51 36.10
CA LYS A 44 -16.69 34.97 36.10
C LYS A 44 -16.61 35.54 34.70
N GLY A 45 -17.26 36.68 34.47
CA GLY A 45 -17.17 37.41 33.20
C GLY A 45 -15.73 37.78 32.82
N GLN A 46 -14.91 38.22 33.79
CA GLN A 46 -13.51 38.56 33.55
C GLN A 46 -12.65 37.36 33.11
N ASP A 47 -12.94 36.18 33.66
CA ASP A 47 -12.26 34.94 33.26
C ASP A 47 -12.65 34.56 31.83
N LEU A 48 -13.91 34.80 31.45
CA LEU A 48 -14.40 34.58 30.08
C LEU A 48 -13.74 35.55 29.10
N GLU A 49 -13.61 36.83 29.44
CA GLU A 49 -12.93 37.83 28.61
C GLU A 49 -11.46 37.47 28.38
N THR A 50 -10.77 37.08 29.46
CA THR A 50 -9.36 36.66 29.41
C THR A 50 -9.19 35.41 28.55
N PHE A 51 -10.05 34.41 28.75
CA PHE A 51 -10.04 33.18 27.95
C PHE A 51 -10.34 33.45 26.48
N THR A 52 -11.36 34.26 26.20
CA THR A 52 -11.78 34.62 24.84
C THR A 52 -10.64 35.30 24.09
N ALA A 53 -9.97 36.27 24.72
CA ALA A 53 -8.83 36.98 24.14
C ALA A 53 -7.62 36.05 23.89
N ALA A 54 -7.37 35.09 24.77
CA ALA A 54 -6.22 34.20 24.66
C ALA A 54 -6.44 33.05 23.65
N CYS A 55 -7.63 32.47 23.62
CA CYS A 55 -7.86 31.16 22.99
C CYS A 55 -8.79 31.20 21.78
N ILE A 56 -9.65 32.22 21.66
CA ILE A 56 -10.71 32.28 20.65
C ILE A 56 -10.40 33.38 19.64
N VAL A 57 -10.21 34.61 20.11
CA VAL A 57 -10.03 35.79 19.26
C VAL A 57 -8.64 35.80 18.63
N PRO A 58 -8.52 36.11 17.33
CA PRO A 58 -7.24 36.34 16.67
C PRO A 58 -6.38 37.39 17.40
N PRO A 59 -5.05 37.28 17.37
CA PRO A 59 -4.16 38.22 18.07
C PRO A 59 -4.37 39.66 17.63
N ASP A 60 -4.56 39.86 16.33
CA ASP A 60 -4.80 41.15 15.74
C ASP A 60 -6.05 41.10 14.88
N THR A 61 -6.97 42.03 15.13
CA THR A 61 -8.19 42.19 14.34
C THR A 61 -8.22 43.56 13.65
N ASP A 62 -8.85 43.63 12.48
CA ASP A 62 -9.09 44.88 11.78
C ASP A 62 -10.25 45.68 12.41
N ARG A 63 -10.60 46.83 11.81
CA ARG A 63 -11.70 47.69 12.29
C ARG A 63 -13.08 47.01 12.24
N ALA A 64 -13.24 45.96 11.45
CA ALA A 64 -14.47 45.18 11.34
C ALA A 64 -14.49 43.96 12.26
N GLY A 65 -13.39 43.70 13.01
CA GLY A 65 -13.27 42.56 13.90
C GLY A 65 -12.82 41.26 13.23
N ALA A 66 -12.45 41.30 11.94
CA ALA A 66 -11.87 40.16 11.24
C ALA A 66 -10.38 40.03 11.55
N THR A 67 -9.79 38.84 11.35
CA THR A 67 -8.34 38.65 11.49
C THR A 67 -7.59 39.66 10.63
N ALA A 68 -6.71 40.44 11.24
CA ALA A 68 -5.92 41.43 10.53
C ALA A 68 -5.04 40.76 9.48
N GLU A 69 -4.83 41.47 8.36
CA GLU A 69 -4.01 41.00 7.24
C GLU A 69 -2.61 40.49 7.67
N ARG A 70 -1.99 41.15 8.65
CA ARG A 70 -0.70 40.73 9.21
C ARG A 70 -0.73 39.33 9.82
N SER A 71 -1.74 39.01 10.63
CA SER A 71 -1.87 37.70 11.26
C SER A 71 -2.27 36.62 10.24
N LEU A 72 -3.03 36.99 9.21
CA LEU A 72 -3.33 36.09 8.11
C LEU A 72 -2.05 35.71 7.34
N LEU A 73 -1.19 36.70 7.04
CA LEU A 73 0.09 36.47 6.38
C LEU A 73 1.02 35.59 7.21
N GLU A 74 1.08 35.79 8.53
CA GLU A 74 1.85 34.90 9.42
C GLU A 74 1.36 33.44 9.33
N VAL A 75 0.04 33.21 9.29
CA VAL A 75 -0.51 31.86 9.11
C VAL A 75 -0.17 31.30 7.72
N VAL A 76 -0.18 32.14 6.67
CA VAL A 76 0.26 31.75 5.33
C VAL A 76 1.71 31.30 5.32
N ASP A 77 2.61 32.07 5.93
CA ASP A 77 4.05 31.77 5.96
C ASP A 77 4.31 30.43 6.66
N ARG A 78 3.60 30.17 7.75
CA ARG A 78 3.69 28.92 8.50
C ARG A 78 3.12 27.71 7.76
N LEU A 79 2.02 27.91 7.03
CA LEU A 79 1.48 26.88 6.14
C LEU A 79 2.48 26.53 5.04
N ARG A 80 3.11 27.53 4.43
CA ARG A 80 4.14 27.32 3.40
C ARG A 80 5.36 26.63 3.96
N GLU A 81 5.89 27.07 5.11
CA GLU A 81 7.00 26.41 5.78
C GLU A 81 6.74 24.91 6.00
N ARG A 82 5.51 24.57 6.40
CA ARG A 82 5.13 23.17 6.68
C ARG A 82 4.91 22.33 5.42
N TRP A 83 4.40 22.92 4.33
CA TRP A 83 3.77 22.18 3.23
C TRP A 83 4.29 22.50 1.83
N GLU A 84 5.12 23.52 1.63
CA GLU A 84 5.61 23.96 0.31
C GLU A 84 6.48 22.89 -0.38
N GLN A 85 7.08 21.98 0.39
CA GLN A 85 7.79 20.82 -0.17
C GLN A 85 6.86 19.75 -0.74
N THR A 86 5.61 19.68 -0.28
CA THR A 86 4.61 18.67 -0.67
C THR A 86 3.65 19.23 -1.71
N PHE A 87 3.21 20.47 -1.51
CA PHE A 87 2.21 21.13 -2.32
C PHE A 87 2.77 22.41 -2.96
N GLN A 88 2.43 22.62 -4.23
CA GLN A 88 2.63 23.86 -4.96
C GLN A 88 1.28 24.51 -5.20
N GLY A 89 1.19 25.82 -4.93
CA GLY A 89 -0.03 26.59 -5.09
C GLY A 89 0.28 28.06 -5.31
N GLU A 90 -0.62 28.75 -6.00
CA GLU A 90 -0.55 30.21 -6.11
C GLU A 90 -0.70 30.85 -4.74
N ALA A 91 -0.14 32.06 -4.56
CA ALA A 91 -0.22 32.80 -3.30
C ALA A 91 -1.67 32.96 -2.80
N ILE A 92 -2.64 33.10 -3.71
CA ILE A 92 -4.06 33.20 -3.37
C ILE A 92 -4.62 31.92 -2.73
N VAL A 93 -4.15 30.74 -3.15
CA VAL A 93 -4.61 29.45 -2.61
C VAL A 93 -4.11 29.27 -1.18
N TRP A 94 -2.86 29.64 -0.91
CA TRP A 94 -2.31 29.65 0.46
C TRP A 94 -3.08 30.62 1.37
N ARG A 95 -3.43 31.80 0.85
CA ARG A 95 -4.26 32.77 1.57
C ARG A 95 -5.67 32.24 1.82
N MET A 96 -6.28 31.54 0.87
CA MET A 96 -7.58 30.89 1.06
C MET A 96 -7.51 29.85 2.19
N TRP A 97 -6.43 29.07 2.25
CA TRP A 97 -6.24 28.11 3.34
C TRP A 97 -6.05 28.80 4.70
N ALA A 98 -5.17 29.80 4.77
CA ALA A 98 -5.00 30.58 5.99
C ALA A 98 -6.33 31.20 6.43
N ASN A 99 -7.10 31.79 5.51
CA ASN A 99 -8.39 32.38 5.80
C ASN A 99 -9.41 31.35 6.31
N HIS A 100 -9.41 30.14 5.74
CA HIS A 100 -10.23 29.05 6.26
C HIS A 100 -9.88 28.76 7.72
N LEU A 101 -8.61 28.67 8.08
CA LEU A 101 -8.19 28.44 9.47
C LEU A 101 -8.58 29.60 10.39
N THR A 102 -8.30 30.83 9.99
CA THR A 102 -8.48 32.00 10.86
C THR A 102 -9.94 32.40 11.03
N CYS A 103 -10.81 32.08 10.07
CA CYS A 103 -12.24 32.40 10.15
C CYS A 103 -13.10 31.24 10.68
N SER A 104 -12.70 29.99 10.49
CA SER A 104 -13.53 28.83 10.88
C SER A 104 -13.09 28.14 12.17
N LEU A 105 -11.89 28.43 12.69
CA LEU A 105 -11.33 27.76 13.85
C LEU A 105 -10.88 28.74 14.94
N ASN A 106 -10.94 28.26 16.18
CA ASN A 106 -10.43 28.98 17.35
C ASN A 106 -8.91 29.11 17.25
N ARG A 107 -8.37 30.27 17.66
CA ARG A 107 -6.92 30.54 17.67
C ARG A 107 -6.09 29.43 18.31
N SER A 108 -6.55 28.89 19.43
CA SER A 108 -5.90 27.77 20.15
C SER A 108 -5.74 26.49 19.32
N THR A 109 -6.49 26.33 18.23
CA THR A 109 -6.48 25.13 17.38
C THR A 109 -5.69 25.30 16.08
N TRP A 110 -5.23 26.53 15.77
CA TRP A 110 -4.54 26.81 14.51
C TRP A 110 -3.26 25.98 14.34
N GLU A 111 -2.45 25.83 15.39
CA GLU A 111 -1.23 25.00 15.37
C GLU A 111 -1.51 23.57 14.92
N ALA A 112 -2.50 22.94 15.57
CA ALA A 112 -2.88 21.57 15.27
C ALA A 112 -3.44 21.47 13.84
N ALA A 113 -4.21 22.45 13.39
CA ALA A 113 -4.79 22.48 12.06
C ALA A 113 -3.76 22.73 10.95
N ILE A 114 -2.73 23.55 11.20
CA ILE A 114 -1.59 23.75 10.27
C ILE A 114 -0.81 22.45 10.07
N ALA A 115 -0.74 21.59 11.10
CA ALA A 115 -0.08 20.29 10.99
C ALA A 115 -0.88 19.25 10.18
N GLN A 116 -2.16 19.50 9.91
CA GLN A 116 -3.03 18.63 9.12
C GLN A 116 -2.96 18.98 7.62
N PRO A 117 -3.23 18.01 6.73
CA PRO A 117 -3.30 18.27 5.29
C PRO A 117 -4.43 19.27 4.94
N PRO A 118 -4.37 19.89 3.75
CA PRO A 118 -5.37 20.87 3.34
C PRO A 118 -6.78 20.27 3.26
N PRO A 119 -7.82 21.03 3.64
CA PRO A 119 -9.21 20.64 3.39
C PRO A 119 -9.47 20.36 1.91
N GLU A 120 -10.41 19.47 1.59
CA GLU A 120 -10.64 18.98 0.21
C GLU A 120 -10.82 20.10 -0.83
N HIS A 121 -11.59 21.14 -0.48
CA HIS A 121 -11.86 22.28 -1.36
C HIS A 121 -10.64 23.18 -1.63
N ILE A 122 -9.58 23.07 -0.81
CA ILE A 122 -8.28 23.72 -1.02
C ILE A 122 -7.32 22.75 -1.71
N ALA A 123 -7.35 21.48 -1.30
CA ALA A 123 -6.48 20.43 -1.85
C ALA A 123 -6.62 20.32 -3.37
N CYS A 124 -7.83 20.50 -3.92
CA CYS A 124 -8.07 20.46 -5.36
C CYS A 124 -7.43 21.64 -6.14
N LEU A 125 -7.04 22.71 -5.45
CA LEU A 125 -6.37 23.88 -6.03
C LEU A 125 -4.84 23.81 -5.88
N LEU A 126 -4.34 22.86 -5.08
CA LEU A 126 -2.92 22.62 -4.88
C LEU A 126 -2.43 21.51 -5.82
N ARG A 127 -1.24 21.70 -6.38
CA ARG A 127 -0.54 20.70 -7.18
C ARG A 127 0.48 19.97 -6.31
N ALA A 128 0.78 18.70 -6.62
CA ALA A 128 1.94 18.05 -6.01
C ALA A 128 3.23 18.79 -6.44
N SER A 129 4.19 18.89 -5.53
CA SER A 129 5.47 19.53 -5.86
C SER A 129 6.18 18.82 -7.02
N GLN A 130 6.86 19.60 -7.87
CA GLN A 130 7.63 19.08 -9.01
C GLN A 130 8.62 17.99 -8.59
N SER A 131 9.25 18.14 -7.43
CA SER A 131 10.16 17.13 -6.87
C SER A 131 9.48 15.81 -6.53
N HIS A 132 8.21 15.83 -6.11
CA HIS A 132 7.44 14.61 -5.88
C HIS A 132 7.04 13.93 -7.20
N LEU A 133 6.66 14.71 -8.22
CA LEU A 133 6.37 14.20 -9.55
C LEU A 133 7.62 13.59 -10.21
N GLU A 134 8.75 14.27 -10.13
CA GLU A 134 10.05 13.79 -10.64
C GLU A 134 10.44 12.47 -9.98
N ARG A 135 10.38 12.39 -8.64
CA ARG A 135 10.68 11.14 -7.91
C ARG A 135 9.75 10.00 -8.30
N HIS A 136 8.47 10.29 -8.54
CA HIS A 136 7.52 9.28 -8.99
C HIS A 136 7.84 8.80 -10.41
N LEU A 137 8.18 9.70 -11.32
CA LEU A 137 8.61 9.36 -12.68
C LEU A 137 9.91 8.55 -12.67
N GLU A 138 10.89 8.91 -11.84
CA GLU A 138 12.13 8.14 -11.64
C GLU A 138 11.83 6.72 -11.17
N THR A 139 10.92 6.57 -10.20
CA THR A 139 10.51 5.25 -9.68
C THR A 139 9.85 4.41 -10.76
N LEU A 140 8.93 5.01 -11.54
CA LEU A 140 8.28 4.33 -12.66
C LEU A 140 9.29 3.93 -13.73
N ASN A 141 10.19 4.83 -14.10
CA ASN A 141 11.21 4.56 -15.11
C ASN A 141 12.15 3.44 -14.65
N HIS A 142 12.61 3.46 -13.40
CA HIS A 142 13.40 2.39 -12.81
C HIS A 142 12.67 1.04 -12.82
N SER A 143 11.37 1.04 -12.48
CA SER A 143 10.57 -0.19 -12.53
C SER A 143 10.41 -0.76 -13.94
N ALA A 144 10.26 0.13 -14.94
CA ALA A 144 10.17 -0.27 -16.34
C ALA A 144 11.51 -0.83 -16.86
N GLU A 145 12.63 -0.23 -16.47
CA GLU A 145 13.98 -0.72 -16.77
C GLU A 145 14.22 -2.11 -16.16
N LEU A 146 13.84 -2.33 -14.89
CA LEU A 146 13.93 -3.63 -14.24
C LEU A 146 13.08 -4.68 -14.96
N ALA A 147 11.83 -4.36 -15.31
CA ALA A 147 10.97 -5.27 -16.06
C ALA A 147 11.57 -5.64 -17.42
N LEU A 148 12.11 -4.66 -18.15
CA LEU A 148 12.80 -4.88 -19.42
C LEU A 148 14.03 -5.79 -19.25
N ASN A 149 14.82 -5.57 -18.19
CA ASN A 149 15.98 -6.41 -17.88
C ASN A 149 15.58 -7.86 -17.60
N CYS A 150 14.51 -8.09 -16.84
CA CYS A 150 13.97 -9.43 -16.60
C CYS A 150 13.54 -10.12 -17.89
N VAL A 151 12.84 -9.40 -18.78
CA VAL A 151 12.42 -9.94 -20.09
C VAL A 151 13.64 -10.26 -20.96
N ASN A 152 14.63 -9.38 -21.02
CA ASN A 152 15.85 -9.61 -21.78
C ASN A 152 16.64 -10.81 -21.26
N ALA A 153 16.74 -10.98 -19.93
CA ALA A 153 17.36 -12.15 -19.32
C ALA A 153 16.62 -13.44 -19.69
N ALA A 154 15.30 -13.46 -19.58
CA ALA A 154 14.49 -14.61 -19.98
C ALA A 154 14.67 -14.97 -21.47
N ILE A 155 14.71 -13.96 -22.35
CA ILE A 155 14.99 -14.18 -23.78
C ILE A 155 16.37 -14.81 -23.99
N ALA A 156 17.40 -14.35 -23.25
CA ALA A 156 18.74 -14.92 -23.32
C ALA A 156 18.77 -16.39 -22.87
N ASP A 157 18.09 -16.71 -21.76
CA ASP A 157 17.98 -18.08 -21.25
C ASP A 157 17.28 -19.01 -22.23
N PHE A 158 16.19 -18.55 -22.86
CA PHE A 158 15.49 -19.32 -23.91
C PHE A 158 16.38 -19.58 -25.13
N ARG A 159 17.21 -18.62 -25.52
CA ARG A 159 18.18 -18.81 -26.62
C ARG A 159 19.22 -19.86 -26.26
N LEU A 160 19.74 -19.85 -25.02
CA LEU A 160 20.67 -20.87 -24.55
C LEU A 160 20.03 -22.26 -24.55
N LEU A 161 18.80 -22.38 -24.03
CA LEU A 161 18.06 -23.64 -24.01
C LEU A 161 17.84 -24.18 -25.43
N ARG A 162 17.43 -23.31 -26.36
CA ARG A 162 17.24 -23.70 -27.76
C ARG A 162 18.53 -24.26 -28.36
N ASN A 163 19.64 -23.57 -28.18
CA ASN A 163 20.94 -24.01 -28.71
C ASN A 163 21.39 -25.36 -28.09
N ASP A 164 21.11 -25.59 -26.80
CA ASP A 164 21.38 -26.88 -26.16
C ASP A 164 20.51 -28.01 -26.74
N MET A 165 19.21 -27.74 -26.93
CA MET A 165 18.30 -28.70 -27.54
C MET A 165 18.72 -29.06 -28.97
N GLU A 166 19.10 -28.08 -29.79
CA GLU A 166 19.61 -28.30 -31.14
C GLU A 166 20.84 -29.22 -31.11
N ARG A 167 21.84 -28.92 -30.27
CA ARG A 167 23.04 -29.77 -30.10
C ARG A 167 22.71 -31.20 -29.70
N ARG A 168 21.74 -31.39 -28.81
CA ARG A 168 21.32 -32.72 -28.37
C ARG A 168 20.63 -33.49 -29.49
N LEU A 169 19.81 -32.82 -30.29
CA LEU A 169 19.17 -33.42 -31.47
C LEU A 169 20.21 -33.85 -32.50
N ASP A 170 21.18 -32.99 -32.82
CA ASP A 170 22.28 -33.31 -33.74
C ASP A 170 23.08 -34.53 -33.27
N ALA A 171 23.35 -34.63 -31.95
CA ALA A 171 24.05 -35.77 -31.37
C ALA A 171 23.24 -37.07 -31.49
N ILE A 172 21.91 -37.01 -31.30
CA ILE A 172 21.02 -38.17 -31.47
C ILE A 172 20.99 -38.60 -32.94
N GLU A 173 20.84 -37.67 -33.87
CA GLU A 173 20.82 -37.95 -35.30
C GLU A 173 22.12 -38.62 -35.75
N SER A 174 23.28 -38.07 -35.34
CA SER A 174 24.58 -38.66 -35.62
C SER A 174 24.71 -40.09 -35.07
N ASN A 175 24.25 -40.32 -33.83
CA ASN A 175 24.27 -41.66 -33.21
C ASN A 175 23.41 -42.67 -33.98
N LEU A 176 22.19 -42.28 -34.34
CA LEU A 176 21.27 -43.14 -35.08
C LEU A 176 21.80 -43.44 -36.50
N SER A 177 22.36 -42.44 -37.18
CA SER A 177 23.00 -42.61 -38.48
C SER A 177 24.18 -43.60 -38.41
N GLY A 178 25.00 -43.51 -37.36
CA GLY A 178 26.06 -44.46 -37.08
C GLY A 178 25.54 -45.88 -36.87
N ARG A 179 24.52 -46.06 -36.01
CA ARG A 179 23.88 -47.38 -35.77
C ARG A 179 23.27 -47.96 -37.05
N LYS A 180 22.58 -47.14 -37.84
CA LYS A 180 22.02 -47.54 -39.14
C LYS A 180 23.11 -48.06 -40.07
N SER A 181 24.22 -47.34 -40.19
CA SER A 181 25.35 -47.74 -41.04
C SER A 181 25.93 -49.11 -40.64
N ILE A 182 26.01 -49.38 -39.33
CA ILE A 182 26.45 -50.69 -38.80
C ILE A 182 25.48 -51.80 -39.21
N VAL A 183 24.17 -51.58 -39.02
CA VAL A 183 23.13 -52.56 -39.39
C VAL A 183 23.14 -52.84 -40.89
N GLU A 184 23.24 -51.80 -41.72
CA GLU A 184 23.32 -51.96 -43.17
C GLU A 184 24.58 -52.72 -43.60
N ALA A 185 25.72 -52.50 -42.95
CA ALA A 185 26.94 -53.26 -43.21
C ALA A 185 26.76 -54.74 -42.84
N PHE A 186 26.10 -55.03 -41.71
CA PHE A 186 25.80 -56.41 -41.32
C PHE A 186 24.91 -57.11 -42.35
N ILE A 187 23.86 -56.45 -42.84
CA ILE A 187 22.97 -56.99 -43.88
C ILE A 187 23.73 -57.27 -45.17
N ARG A 188 24.60 -56.34 -45.62
CA ARG A 188 25.42 -56.54 -46.83
C ARG A 188 26.37 -57.73 -46.74
N ASN A 189 26.86 -58.03 -45.52
CA ASN A 189 27.82 -59.10 -45.28
C ASN A 189 27.16 -60.44 -44.90
N ALA A 190 25.83 -60.52 -44.83
CA ALA A 190 25.13 -61.75 -44.52
C ALA A 190 25.27 -62.75 -45.69
N LEU A 191 25.82 -63.93 -45.41
CA LEU A 191 25.88 -65.02 -46.38
C LEU A 191 24.47 -65.57 -46.65
N PRO A 192 24.15 -65.98 -47.89
CA PRO A 192 22.88 -66.61 -48.18
C PRO A 192 22.70 -67.88 -47.35
N PRO A 193 21.46 -68.27 -47.01
CA PRO A 193 21.19 -69.49 -46.26
C PRO A 193 21.77 -70.68 -47.01
N ARG A 194 22.73 -71.37 -46.40
CA ARG A 194 23.22 -72.65 -46.89
C ARG A 194 22.16 -73.70 -46.54
N ASN A 195 21.66 -74.42 -47.55
CA ASN A 195 20.94 -75.67 -47.33
C ASN A 195 21.91 -76.69 -46.74
N VAL A 196 22.04 -76.69 -45.42
CA VAL A 196 22.74 -77.76 -44.70
C VAL A 196 21.79 -78.96 -44.70
N ALA A 197 22.08 -79.93 -45.57
CA ALA A 197 21.37 -81.21 -45.53
C ALA A 197 21.57 -81.85 -44.16
N ASP A 198 20.48 -82.31 -43.54
CA ASP A 198 20.50 -82.90 -42.21
C ASP A 198 21.51 -84.07 -42.17
N PRO A 199 22.59 -83.98 -41.37
CA PRO A 199 23.61 -85.02 -41.31
C PRO A 199 23.04 -86.36 -40.82
N LEU A 200 21.90 -86.36 -40.11
CA LEU A 200 21.22 -87.58 -39.68
C LEU A 200 20.60 -88.36 -40.85
N GLN A 201 20.30 -87.72 -41.99
CA GLN A 201 19.81 -88.41 -43.18
C GLN A 201 20.87 -89.30 -43.85
N ARG A 202 22.17 -89.11 -43.56
CA ARG A 202 23.27 -89.92 -44.11
C ARG A 202 23.82 -90.96 -43.14
N MET A 203 23.37 -90.98 -41.89
CA MET A 203 23.79 -92.00 -40.93
C MET A 203 23.04 -93.31 -41.19
N LYS A 204 23.77 -94.35 -41.58
CA LYS A 204 23.24 -95.72 -41.55
C LYS A 204 23.12 -96.15 -40.09
N ASN A 205 21.98 -96.74 -39.73
CA ASN A 205 21.80 -97.39 -38.43
C ASN A 205 22.90 -98.44 -38.25
N ALA A 206 23.56 -98.44 -37.09
CA ALA A 206 24.45 -99.52 -36.71
C ALA A 206 23.63 -100.81 -36.60
N GLU A 207 24.17 -101.93 -37.08
CA GLU A 207 23.53 -103.23 -36.89
C GLU A 207 23.47 -103.54 -35.39
N ASP A 208 22.28 -103.89 -34.92
CA ASP A 208 22.03 -104.29 -33.55
C ASP A 208 22.58 -105.70 -33.32
N VAL A 209 23.79 -105.77 -32.79
CA VAL A 209 24.50 -107.01 -32.47
C VAL A 209 24.11 -107.59 -31.11
N ASP A 210 23.41 -106.83 -30.26
CA ASP A 210 23.09 -107.24 -28.89
C ASP A 210 21.78 -108.03 -28.78
N HIS A 211 20.99 -108.12 -29.86
CA HIS A 211 19.66 -108.76 -29.87
C HIS A 211 19.52 -109.90 -30.90
N GLN A 212 20.63 -110.53 -31.31
CA GLN A 212 20.59 -111.74 -32.15
C GLN A 212 20.46 -113.02 -31.30
N GLU A 213 19.22 -113.44 -31.03
CA GLU A 213 18.83 -114.83 -30.70
C GLU A 213 17.67 -115.30 -31.58
#